data_AF-A0ABD1E2F9-F1
#
_entry.id   AF-A0ABD1E2F9-F1
#
_cell.length_a   1.000
_cell.length_b   1.000
_cell.length_c   1.000
_cell.angle_alpha   90.00
_cell.angle_beta   90.00
_cell.angle_gamma   90.00
#
_symmetry.space_group_name_H-M   'P 1'
#
loop_
_entity.id
_entity.type
_entity.pdbx_description
1 polymer ?
#
loop_
_entity_poly.entity_id
_entity_poly.type
_entity_poly.pdbx_seq_one_letter_code
_entity_poly.pdbx_strand_id
1 'polypeptide(L)'
;MTNNDIIKIRKFLKNRLLCNEELFGKETEKNQVFELLHRTVVDGESNSMLLIGPSGAGKTTLVNKVLKELQLIKTFNSDCIIVKLHGLLHTDDRLALRSITFQMNLDNAVDDKVFGSFAENLAFLLACLQTGERHSSKSVIFILEKFDLFQSINPKQSISPSS
;
A
#
# COMPACT_ATOMS: atom_id res chain seq x y z
N MET A 1 -13.09 39.51 20.48
CA MET A 1 -12.41 38.20 20.42
C MET A 1 -11.59 38.05 21.68
N THR A 2 -11.90 37.06 22.52
CA THR A 2 -11.13 36.81 23.75
C THR A 2 -9.82 36.11 23.42
N ASN A 3 -8.80 36.24 24.27
CA ASN A 3 -7.50 35.59 24.07
C ASN A 3 -7.63 34.04 23.93
N ASN A 4 -8.68 33.48 24.55
CA ASN A 4 -9.03 32.06 24.44
C ASN A 4 -9.52 31.66 23.03
N ASP A 5 -10.20 32.54 22.31
CA ASP A 5 -10.67 32.26 20.95
C ASP A 5 -9.49 32.17 19.99
N ILE A 6 -8.48 33.03 20.17
CA ILE A 6 -7.25 33.03 19.36
C ILE A 6 -6.48 31.72 19.56
N ILE A 7 -6.36 31.24 20.80
CA ILE A 7 -5.70 29.97 21.11
C ILE A 7 -6.45 28.79 20.47
N LYS A 8 -7.79 28.79 20.54
CA LYS A 8 -8.63 27.77 19.90
C LYS A 8 -8.47 27.77 18.38
N ILE A 9 -8.53 28.94 17.73
CA ILE A 9 -8.35 29.09 16.29
C ILE A 9 -6.94 28.63 15.88
N ARG A 10 -5.91 29.05 16.62
CA ARG A 10 -4.52 28.64 16.35
C ARG A 10 -4.35 27.12 16.46
N LYS A 11 -4.97 26.48 17.45
CA LYS A 11 -4.95 25.02 17.60
C LYS A 11 -5.68 24.33 16.44
N PHE A 12 -6.85 24.83 16.06
CA PHE A 12 -7.62 24.34 14.93
C PHE A 12 -6.84 24.44 13.61
N LEU A 13 -6.27 25.61 13.31
CA LEU A 13 -5.48 25.82 12.09
C LEU A 13 -4.23 24.94 12.07
N LYS A 14 -3.51 24.80 13.19
CA LYS A 14 -2.35 23.90 13.27
C LYS A 14 -2.74 22.46 12.96
N ASN A 15 -3.82 21.97 13.55
CA ASN A 15 -4.31 20.62 13.28
C ASN A 15 -4.73 20.47 11.80
N ARG A 16 -5.38 21.49 11.23
CA ARG A 16 -5.79 21.46 9.81
C ARG A 16 -4.63 21.62 8.83
N LEU A 17 -3.50 22.19 9.22
CA LEU A 17 -2.34 22.27 8.32
C LEU A 17 -1.47 21.02 8.40
N LEU A 18 -1.38 20.40 9.58
CA LEU A 18 -0.51 19.25 9.81
C LEU A 18 -1.18 17.90 9.51
N CYS A 19 -2.48 17.78 9.78
CA CYS A 19 -3.18 16.50 9.76
C CYS A 19 -4.37 16.48 8.80
N ASN A 20 -4.55 17.49 7.96
CA ASN A 20 -5.69 17.51 7.05
C ASN A 20 -5.46 16.59 5.85
N GLU A 21 -6.42 15.72 5.64
CA GLU A 21 -6.45 14.77 4.53
C GLU A 21 -7.39 15.22 3.42
N GLU A 22 -7.94 16.44 3.51
CA GLU A 22 -8.70 17.06 2.44
C GLU A 22 -7.78 17.31 1.23
N LEU A 23 -7.90 16.43 0.24
CA LEU A 23 -7.49 16.73 -1.13
C LEU A 23 -8.53 17.62 -1.79
N PHE A 24 -8.07 18.68 -2.46
CA PHE A 24 -8.88 19.56 -3.30
C PHE A 24 -8.44 19.42 -4.76
N GLY A 25 -9.40 19.37 -5.68
CA GLY A 25 -9.14 19.47 -7.12
C GLY A 25 -8.56 18.23 -7.81
N LYS A 26 -8.52 17.07 -7.15
CA LYS A 26 -8.10 15.77 -7.76
C LYS A 26 -9.18 14.69 -7.68
N GLU A 27 -10.44 15.11 -7.80
CA GLU A 27 -11.57 14.19 -7.68
C GLU A 27 -11.57 13.14 -8.81
N THR A 28 -11.09 13.49 -10.00
CA THR A 28 -10.95 12.57 -11.14
C THR A 28 -10.00 11.43 -10.83
N GLU A 29 -8.77 11.73 -10.38
CA GLU A 29 -7.75 10.73 -10.06
C GLU A 29 -8.18 9.92 -8.83
N LYS A 30 -8.78 10.58 -7.84
CA LYS A 30 -9.35 9.90 -6.67
C LYS A 30 -10.40 8.85 -7.10
N ASN A 31 -11.32 9.22 -7.98
CA ASN A 31 -12.35 8.31 -8.47
C ASN A 31 -11.76 7.13 -9.27
N GLN A 32 -10.73 7.38 -10.08
CA GLN A 32 -10.01 6.31 -10.79
C GLN A 32 -9.35 5.32 -9.82
N VAL A 33 -8.67 5.83 -8.78
CA VAL A 33 -8.08 4.96 -7.75
C VAL A 33 -9.16 4.20 -6.99
N PHE A 34 -10.26 4.86 -6.64
CA PHE A 34 -11.39 4.23 -5.94
C PHE A 34 -11.99 3.10 -6.78
N GLU A 35 -12.30 3.36 -8.04
CA GLU A 35 -12.92 2.37 -8.93
C GLU A 35 -12.01 1.16 -9.14
N LEU A 36 -10.71 1.38 -9.33
CA LEU A 36 -9.75 0.29 -9.49
C LEU A 36 -9.72 -0.63 -8.25
N LEU A 37 -9.59 -0.04 -7.06
CA LEU A 37 -9.54 -0.80 -5.82
C LEU A 37 -10.88 -1.46 -5.50
N HIS A 38 -11.99 -0.80 -5.82
CA HIS A 38 -13.32 -1.37 -5.67
C HIS A 38 -13.50 -2.62 -6.53
N ARG A 39 -13.16 -2.55 -7.83
CA ARG A 39 -13.24 -3.70 -8.74
C ARG A 39 -12.33 -4.85 -8.31
N THR A 40 -11.13 -4.54 -7.81
CA THR A 40 -10.22 -5.58 -7.29
C THR A 40 -10.85 -6.35 -6.12
N VAL A 41 -11.59 -5.69 -5.23
CA VAL A 41 -12.20 -6.36 -4.07
C VAL A 41 -13.55 -7.00 -4.40
N VAL A 42 -14.38 -6.35 -5.22
CA VAL A 42 -15.75 -6.83 -5.53
C VAL A 42 -15.76 -7.83 -6.66
N ASP A 43 -15.02 -7.55 -7.74
CA ASP A 43 -15.02 -8.36 -8.96
C ASP A 43 -13.85 -9.36 -8.98
N GLY A 44 -12.93 -9.26 -8.01
CA GLY A 44 -11.73 -10.11 -7.93
C GLY A 44 -10.70 -9.81 -9.02
N GLU A 45 -10.76 -8.63 -9.64
CA GLU A 45 -9.86 -8.26 -10.72
C GLU A 45 -8.44 -7.97 -10.21
N SER A 46 -7.45 -8.60 -10.84
CA SER A 46 -6.04 -8.33 -10.58
C SER A 46 -5.55 -7.15 -11.41
N ASN A 47 -5.51 -5.96 -10.80
CA ASN A 47 -5.12 -4.72 -11.45
C ASN A 47 -3.84 -4.14 -10.84
N SER A 48 -3.10 -3.37 -11.64
CA SER A 48 -1.92 -2.62 -11.19
C SER A 48 -2.02 -1.17 -11.64
N MET A 49 -1.51 -0.24 -10.82
CA MET A 49 -1.55 1.19 -11.11
C MET A 49 -0.33 1.89 -10.52
N LEU A 50 0.22 2.83 -11.28
CA LEU A 50 1.38 3.63 -10.89
C LEU A 50 1.00 5.12 -10.81
N LEU A 51 1.03 5.69 -9.61
CA LEU A 51 0.79 7.13 -9.40
C LEU A 51 2.09 7.93 -9.53
N ILE A 52 2.17 8.77 -10.57
CA ILE A 52 3.36 9.60 -10.86
C ILE A 52 3.06 11.08 -10.59
N GLY A 53 4.07 11.83 -10.13
CA GLY A 53 4.04 13.29 -10.08
C GLY A 53 5.10 13.85 -9.14
N PRO A 54 5.15 15.18 -8.93
CA PRO A 54 6.15 15.79 -8.05
C PRO A 54 6.02 15.35 -6.59
N SER A 55 7.13 15.40 -5.84
CA SER A 55 7.12 15.20 -4.39
C SER A 55 6.22 16.26 -3.74
N GLY A 56 5.47 15.88 -2.70
CA GLY A 56 4.56 16.78 -2.00
C GLY A 56 3.20 17.01 -2.68
N ALA A 57 2.94 16.40 -3.85
CA ALA A 57 1.66 16.54 -4.55
C ALA A 57 0.47 15.82 -3.88
N GLY A 58 0.63 15.27 -2.67
CA GLY A 58 -0.43 14.57 -1.93
C GLY A 58 -0.81 13.19 -2.50
N LYS A 59 0.09 12.49 -3.20
CA LYS A 59 -0.17 11.14 -3.74
C LYS A 59 -0.58 10.14 -2.65
N THR A 60 0.24 10.03 -1.60
CA THR A 60 -0.05 9.20 -0.44
C THR A 60 -1.35 9.61 0.25
N THR A 61 -1.62 10.91 0.37
CA THR A 61 -2.87 11.42 0.95
C THR A 61 -4.09 11.02 0.12
N LEU A 62 -3.99 11.06 -1.21
CA LEU A 62 -5.06 10.61 -2.12
C LEU A 62 -5.38 9.13 -1.90
N VAL A 63 -4.36 8.28 -1.93
CA VAL A 63 -4.53 6.82 -1.72
C VAL A 63 -5.10 6.54 -0.33
N ASN A 64 -4.57 7.18 0.73
CA ASN A 64 -5.09 7.00 2.08
C ASN A 64 -6.55 7.44 2.22
N LYS A 65 -6.97 8.52 1.55
CA LYS A 65 -8.36 8.97 1.54
C LYS A 65 -9.27 7.92 0.90
N VAL A 66 -8.89 7.40 -0.26
CA VAL A 66 -9.63 6.34 -0.95
C VAL A 66 -9.74 5.08 -0.10
N LEU A 67 -8.63 4.64 0.53
CA LEU A 67 -8.65 3.48 1.43
C LEU A 67 -9.58 3.68 2.61
N LYS A 68 -9.60 4.88 3.21
CA LYS A 68 -10.53 5.18 4.32
C LYS A 68 -11.98 5.11 3.86
N GLU A 69 -12.28 5.60 2.66
CA GLU A 69 -13.63 5.51 2.08
C GLU A 69 -14.03 4.05 1.81
N LEU A 70 -13.11 3.24 1.27
CA LEU A 70 -13.35 1.81 1.05
C LEU A 70 -13.47 1.01 2.35
N GLN A 71 -12.71 1.35 3.40
CA GLN A 71 -12.78 0.71 4.71
C GLN A 71 -14.15 0.88 5.41
N LEU A 72 -14.93 1.90 5.02
CA LEU A 72 -16.31 2.05 5.51
C LEU A 72 -17.26 0.98 4.92
N ILE A 73 -16.86 0.33 3.82
CA ILE A 73 -17.62 -0.75 3.19
C ILE A 73 -17.30 -2.05 3.94
N LYS A 74 -18.33 -2.67 4.53
CA LYS A 74 -18.17 -3.85 5.40
C LYS A 74 -17.44 -5.02 4.72
N THR A 75 -17.74 -5.28 3.44
CA THR A 75 -17.12 -6.32 2.62
C THR A 75 -15.61 -6.10 2.45
N PHE A 76 -15.17 -4.84 2.35
CA PHE A 76 -13.76 -4.52 2.17
C PHE A 76 -12.93 -4.88 3.41
N ASN A 77 -13.48 -4.72 4.62
CA ASN A 77 -12.72 -4.97 5.84
C ASN A 77 -12.59 -6.47 6.18
N SER A 78 -13.55 -7.30 5.77
CA SER A 78 -13.47 -8.76 5.97
C SER A 78 -12.63 -9.44 4.90
N ASP A 79 -12.73 -8.97 3.66
CA ASP A 79 -12.29 -9.70 2.47
C ASP A 79 -11.04 -9.09 1.82
N CYS A 80 -10.46 -8.03 2.39
CA CYS A 80 -9.23 -7.41 1.87
C CYS A 80 -8.11 -7.36 2.90
N ILE A 81 -6.89 -7.65 2.46
CA ILE A 81 -5.65 -7.42 3.18
C ILE A 81 -4.88 -6.30 2.47
N ILE A 82 -4.48 -5.27 3.22
CA ILE A 82 -3.66 -4.17 2.69
C ILE A 82 -2.22 -4.41 3.14
N VAL A 83 -1.30 -4.46 2.18
CA VAL A 83 0.13 -4.57 2.42
C VAL A 83 0.81 -3.29 1.96
N LYS A 84 1.38 -2.53 2.90
CA LYS A 84 2.11 -1.29 2.64
C LYS A 84 3.61 -1.54 2.72
N LEU A 85 4.31 -1.24 1.64
CA LEU A 85 5.76 -1.25 1.59
C LEU A 85 6.26 0.14 1.24
N HIS A 86 7.33 0.54 1.91
CA HIS A 86 7.98 1.83 1.72
C HIS A 86 9.45 1.61 1.35
N GLY A 87 9.90 2.15 0.21
CA GLY A 87 11.24 1.89 -0.35
C GLY A 87 12.40 2.34 0.53
N LEU A 88 12.22 3.36 1.39
CA LEU A 88 13.24 3.75 2.39
C LEU A 88 13.36 2.78 3.58
N LEU A 89 12.31 2.00 3.87
CA LEU A 89 12.30 1.07 5.01
C LEU A 89 12.65 -0.35 4.56
N HIS A 90 12.19 -0.74 3.37
CA HIS A 90 12.36 -2.07 2.82
C HIS A 90 13.49 -2.04 1.79
N THR A 91 14.70 -1.72 2.26
CA THR A 91 15.92 -1.61 1.44
C THR A 91 16.57 -2.96 1.13
N ASP A 92 16.07 -4.04 1.75
CA ASP A 92 16.46 -5.42 1.52
C ASP A 92 15.20 -6.24 1.26
N ASP A 93 15.24 -7.09 0.24
CA ASP A 93 14.19 -8.05 -0.12
C ASP A 93 13.76 -8.90 1.08
N ARG A 94 14.70 -9.24 1.98
CA ARG A 94 14.40 -9.99 3.21
C ARG A 94 13.54 -9.19 4.18
N LEU A 95 13.82 -7.89 4.33
CA LEU A 95 13.02 -6.99 5.15
C LEU A 95 11.63 -6.75 4.53
N ALA A 96 11.57 -6.61 3.21
CA ALA A 96 10.33 -6.51 2.46
C ALA A 96 9.45 -7.74 2.72
N LEU A 97 9.98 -8.94 2.50
CA LEU A 97 9.24 -10.19 2.71
C LEU A 97 8.75 -10.35 4.15
N ARG A 98 9.63 -10.12 5.12
CA ARG A 98 9.24 -10.21 6.54
C ARG A 98 8.08 -9.27 6.86
N SER A 99 8.10 -8.06 6.31
CA SER A 99 7.01 -7.09 6.45
C SER A 99 5.73 -7.55 5.75
N ILE A 100 5.83 -8.15 4.55
CA ILE A 100 4.69 -8.73 3.84
C ILE A 100 4.06 -9.86 4.67
N THR A 101 4.86 -10.84 5.12
CA THR A 101 4.40 -11.99 5.92
C THR A 101 3.70 -11.53 7.20
N PHE A 102 4.29 -10.56 7.90
CA PHE A 102 3.73 -9.96 9.10
C PHE A 102 2.39 -9.24 8.82
N GLN A 103 2.33 -8.40 7.78
CA GLN A 103 1.09 -7.68 7.42
C GLN A 103 -0.03 -8.61 6.92
N MET A 104 0.32 -9.78 6.39
CA MET A 104 -0.62 -10.81 5.97
C MET A 104 -1.04 -11.76 7.11
N ASN A 105 -0.44 -11.66 8.30
CA ASN A 105 -0.60 -12.63 9.40
C ASN A 105 -0.31 -14.08 8.97
N LEU A 106 0.69 -14.28 8.11
CA LEU A 106 1.09 -15.60 7.60
C LEU A 106 2.30 -16.19 8.35
N ASP A 107 2.65 -15.65 9.52
CA ASP A 107 3.82 -16.10 10.30
C ASP A 107 3.77 -17.61 10.57
N ASN A 108 2.61 -18.12 11.03
CA ASN A 108 2.39 -19.55 11.27
C ASN A 108 2.50 -20.43 10.01
N ALA A 109 2.29 -19.86 8.81
CA ALA A 109 2.40 -20.59 7.54
C ALA A 109 3.84 -20.65 7.00
N VAL A 110 4.72 -19.79 7.53
CA VAL A 110 6.10 -19.57 7.06
C VAL A 110 7.14 -20.13 8.06
N ASP A 111 6.79 -20.31 9.33
CA ASP A 111 7.72 -20.74 10.41
C ASP A 111 8.52 -22.02 10.11
N ASP A 112 7.96 -22.98 9.36
CA ASP A 112 8.64 -24.25 9.02
C ASP A 112 9.27 -24.27 7.60
N LYS A 113 9.30 -23.13 6.89
CA LYS A 113 9.73 -23.10 5.47
C LYS A 113 10.97 -22.26 5.24
N VAL A 114 12.04 -22.94 4.79
CA VAL A 114 13.24 -22.32 4.24
C VAL A 114 13.04 -22.15 2.74
N PHE A 115 12.90 -20.91 2.29
CA PHE A 115 12.82 -20.58 0.87
C PHE A 115 14.16 -20.11 0.33
N GLY A 116 14.47 -20.47 -0.92
CA GLY A 116 15.76 -20.14 -1.55
C GLY A 116 15.81 -18.73 -2.13
N SER A 117 14.69 -18.23 -2.66
CA SER A 117 14.61 -16.94 -3.37
C SER A 117 13.38 -16.11 -3.01
N PHE A 118 13.49 -14.78 -3.17
CA PHE A 118 12.39 -13.85 -2.88
C PHE A 118 11.10 -14.19 -3.62
N ALA A 119 11.23 -14.55 -4.91
CA ALA A 119 10.11 -14.90 -5.76
C ALA A 119 9.37 -16.15 -5.24
N GLU A 120 10.09 -17.14 -4.70
CA GLU A 120 9.49 -18.34 -4.11
C GLU A 120 8.73 -18.01 -2.82
N ASN A 121 9.27 -17.17 -1.93
CA ASN A 121 8.54 -16.74 -0.73
C ASN A 121 7.26 -16.00 -1.14
N LEU A 122 7.36 -15.06 -2.07
CA LEU A 122 6.22 -14.26 -2.48
C LEU A 122 5.16 -15.10 -3.19
N ALA A 123 5.57 -16.00 -4.09
CA ALA A 123 4.67 -16.93 -4.75
C ALA A 123 3.98 -17.86 -3.74
N PHE A 124 4.71 -18.33 -2.72
CA PHE A 124 4.13 -19.12 -1.65
C PHE A 124 3.11 -18.33 -0.82
N LEU A 125 3.45 -17.10 -0.42
CA LEU A 125 2.54 -16.22 0.33
C LEU A 125 1.25 -15.97 -0.46
N LEU A 126 1.36 -15.72 -1.78
CA LEU A 126 0.21 -15.56 -2.66
C LEU A 126 -0.59 -16.86 -2.82
N ALA A 127 0.09 -18.00 -2.90
CA ALA A 127 -0.57 -19.31 -2.96
C ALA A 127 -1.39 -19.58 -1.69
N CYS A 128 -0.88 -19.26 -0.50
CA CYS A 128 -1.62 -19.38 0.77
C CYS A 128 -2.93 -18.58 0.76
N LEU A 129 -2.96 -17.45 0.08
CA LEU A 129 -4.15 -16.60 -0.07
C LEU A 129 -5.13 -17.17 -1.11
N GLN A 130 -4.63 -17.84 -2.15
CA GLN A 130 -5.42 -18.48 -3.20
C GLN A 130 -6.03 -19.82 -2.78
N THR A 131 -5.41 -20.54 -1.84
CA THR A 131 -5.91 -21.85 -1.36
C THR A 131 -7.09 -21.76 -0.40
N GLY A 132 -7.53 -20.55 -0.01
CA GLY A 132 -8.78 -20.36 0.72
C GLY A 132 -9.99 -20.72 -0.14
N GLU A 133 -11.07 -21.27 0.46
CA GLU A 133 -12.31 -21.58 -0.26
C GLU A 133 -12.80 -20.35 -1.04
N ARG A 134 -13.43 -20.54 -2.20
CA ARG A 134 -13.93 -19.47 -3.10
C ARG A 134 -14.93 -18.49 -2.45
N HIS A 135 -15.41 -18.80 -1.24
CA HIS A 135 -16.26 -17.96 -0.40
C HIS A 135 -15.53 -17.23 0.74
N SER A 136 -14.19 -17.38 0.83
CA SER A 136 -13.31 -16.81 1.87
C SER A 136 -11.96 -16.30 1.34
N SER A 137 -11.70 -16.39 0.04
CA SER A 137 -10.47 -15.88 -0.58
C SER A 137 -10.38 -14.37 -0.45
N LYS A 138 -9.38 -13.88 0.29
CA LYS A 138 -9.18 -12.45 0.52
C LYS A 138 -8.40 -11.83 -0.63
N SER A 139 -8.87 -10.68 -1.10
CA SER A 139 -8.13 -9.82 -2.01
C SER A 139 -6.94 -9.19 -1.30
N VAL A 140 -5.82 -9.01 -2.01
CA VAL A 140 -4.63 -8.35 -1.46
C VAL A 140 -4.29 -7.12 -2.27
N ILE A 141 -4.19 -5.99 -1.58
CA ILE A 141 -3.80 -4.71 -2.17
C ILE A 141 -2.38 -4.38 -1.70
N PHE A 142 -1.43 -4.40 -2.63
CA PHE A 142 -0.07 -3.94 -2.39
C PHE A 142 0.05 -2.43 -2.68
N ILE A 143 0.57 -1.68 -1.71
CA ILE A 143 0.84 -0.26 -1.84
C ILE A 143 2.34 -0.05 -1.68
N LEU A 144 2.99 0.33 -2.78
CA LEU A 144 4.44 0.53 -2.84
C LEU A 144 4.74 2.04 -2.89
N GLU A 145 5.22 2.58 -1.77
CA GLU A 145 5.70 3.96 -1.70
C GLU A 145 7.18 4.04 -2.04
N LYS A 146 7.58 5.10 -2.76
CA LYS A 146 8.95 5.28 -3.26
C LYS A 146 9.42 4.06 -4.05
N PHE A 147 8.61 3.68 -5.05
CA PHE A 147 8.80 2.50 -5.88
C PHE A 147 10.17 2.46 -6.57
N ASP A 148 10.70 3.63 -6.94
CA ASP A 148 12.02 3.82 -7.53
C ASP A 148 13.16 3.21 -6.70
N LEU A 149 13.03 3.24 -5.37
CA LEU A 149 14.04 2.71 -4.46
C LEU A 149 14.06 1.19 -4.36
N PHE A 150 13.01 0.49 -4.81
CA PHE A 150 13.05 -0.97 -4.88
C PHE A 150 13.93 -1.46 -6.05
N GLN A 151 14.21 -0.60 -7.05
CA GLN A 151 15.03 -0.97 -8.21
C GLN A 151 16.53 -1.00 -7.91
N SER A 152 17.00 -0.31 -6.86
CA SER A 152 18.41 -0.30 -6.45
C SER A 152 18.84 -1.56 -5.67
N ILE A 153 17.89 -2.42 -5.31
CA ILE A 153 18.12 -3.67 -4.55
C ILE A 153 18.66 -4.79 -5.48
N ASN A 154 18.64 -4.60 -6.80
CA ASN A 154 19.21 -5.53 -7.79
C ASN A 154 20.45 -4.94 -8.51
N PRO A 155 21.67 -5.05 -7.95
CA PRO A 155 22.90 -4.67 -8.66
C PRO A 155 23.36 -5.70 -9.72
N LYS A 156 22.46 -6.54 -10.29
CA LYS A 156 22.83 -7.61 -11.24
C LYS A 156 22.45 -7.37 -12.70
N GLN A 157 22.17 -6.14 -13.12
CA GLN A 157 22.17 -5.78 -14.54
C GLN A 157 23.05 -4.57 -14.81
N SER A 158 24.35 -4.71 -14.57
CA SER A 158 25.34 -3.93 -15.32
C SER A 158 25.72 -4.77 -16.55
N ILE A 159 25.21 -4.36 -17.71
CA ILE A 159 25.77 -4.81 -18.99
C ILE A 159 27.14 -4.11 -19.07
N SER A 160 28.22 -4.86 -18.87
CA SER A 160 29.56 -4.39 -19.16
C SER A 160 29.67 -4.05 -20.65
N PRO A 161 30.19 -2.89 -21.05
CA PRO A 161 30.53 -2.67 -22.44
C PRO A 161 31.74 -3.56 -22.77
N SER A 162 31.54 -4.54 -23.64
CA SER A 162 32.65 -5.28 -24.25
C SER A 162 33.45 -4.32 -25.11
N SER A 163 34.72 -4.11 -24.72
CA SER A 163 35.79 -3.48 -25.49
C SER A 163 36.03 -4.16 -26.83
#